data_AF-A0A945PH74-F1
#
_entry.id   AF-A0A945PH74-F1
#
_cell.length_a   1.000
_cell.length_b   1.000
_cell.length_c   1.000
_cell.angle_alpha   90.00
_cell.angle_beta   90.00
_cell.angle_gamma   90.00
#
_symmetry.space_group_name_H-M   'P 1'
#
loop_
_entity.id
_entity.type
_entity.pdbx_description
1 polymer ?
#
loop_
_entity_poly.entity_id
_entity_poly.type
_entity_poly.pdbx_seq_one_letter_code
_entity_poly.pdbx_strand_id
1 'polypeptide(L)' 'MDKEKIIQGGIWLSGFSILIILSSITLYAGFNNVRHGSHTVLIIGLILIPAIFFCAYKGFKSILDAIFEK' A
#
# COMPACT_ATOMS: atom_id res chain seq x y z
N MET A 1 20.00 0.34 -17.64
CA MET A 1 18.66 -0.10 -17.18
C MET A 1 18.77 -1.42 -16.40
N ASP A 2 18.58 -1.34 -15.09
CA ASP A 2 18.72 -2.47 -14.18
C ASP A 2 17.41 -3.28 -14.10
N LYS A 3 17.40 -4.49 -14.67
CA LYS A 3 16.21 -5.34 -14.74
C LYS A 3 15.77 -5.85 -13.36
N GLU A 4 16.70 -6.03 -12.42
CA GLU A 4 16.38 -6.52 -11.08
C GLU A 4 15.62 -5.45 -10.29
N LYS A 5 16.07 -4.19 -10.37
CA LYS A 5 15.37 -3.05 -9.77
C LYS A 5 13.96 -2.87 -10.35
N ILE A 6 13.75 -3.11 -11.65
CA ILE A 6 12.40 -3.07 -12.26
C ILE A 6 11.50 -4.15 -11.67
N ILE A 7 11.99 -5.39 -11.55
CA ILE A 7 11.21 -6.50 -10.96
C ILE A 7 10.87 -6.18 -9.50
N GLN A 8 11.84 -5.69 -8.72
CA GLN A 8 11.63 -5.28 -7.33
C GLN A 8 10.60 -4.16 -7.22
N GLY A 9 10.66 -3.16 -8.09
CA GLY A 9 9.67 -2.09 -8.18
C GLY A 9 8.27 -2.60 -8.49
N GLY A 10 8.16 -3.55 -9.43
CA GLY A 10 6.90 -4.23 -9.76
C GLY A 10 6.28 -5.00 -8.59
N ILE A 11 7.11 -5.68 -7.78
CA ILE A 11 6.65 -6.36 -6.55
C ILE A 11 6.09 -5.36 -5.55
N TRP A 12 6.80 -4.26 -5.30
CA TRP A 12 6.35 -3.20 -4.39
C TRP A 12 5.05 -2.54 -4.87
N LEU A 13 4.91 -2.27 -6.17
CA LEU A 13 3.67 -1.71 -6.74
C LEU A 13 2.49 -2.70 -6.71
N SER A 14 2.77 -3.98 -6.84
CA SER A 14 1.75 -5.03 -6.67
C SER A 14 1.25 -5.06 -5.22
N GLY A 15 2.18 -5.04 -4.26
CA GLY A 15 1.85 -4.94 -2.83
C GLY A 15 1.09 -3.65 -2.49
N PHE A 16 1.48 -2.52 -3.07
CA PHE A 16 0.76 -1.25 -2.97
C PHE A 16 -0.70 -1.37 -3.43
N SER A 17 -0.94 -2.00 -4.58
CA SER A 17 -2.29 -2.17 -5.13
C SER A 17 -3.17 -3.04 -4.23
N ILE A 18 -2.61 -4.13 -3.70
CA ILE A 18 -3.30 -5.02 -2.75
C ILE A 18 -3.64 -4.26 -1.45
N LEU A 19 -2.70 -3.47 -0.93
CA LEU A 19 -2.90 -2.68 0.29
C LEU A 19 -3.99 -1.62 0.11
N ILE A 20 -4.10 -1.00 -1.06
CA ILE A 20 -5.20 -0.06 -1.37
C ILE A 20 -6.55 -0.78 -1.30
N ILE A 21 -6.67 -1.94 -1.95
CA ILE A 21 -7.91 -2.71 -1.95
C ILE A 21 -8.29 -3.12 -0.51
N LEU A 22 -7.32 -3.64 0.24
CA LEU A 22 -7.52 -4.06 1.63
C LEU A 22 -7.90 -2.88 2.54
N SER A 23 -7.20 -1.74 2.40
CA SER A 23 -7.51 -0.51 3.14
C SER A 23 -8.91 -0.01 2.82
N SER A 24 -9.32 0.00 1.55
CA SER A 24 -10.68 0.41 1.15
C SER A 24 -11.75 -0.48 1.80
N ILE A 25 -11.59 -1.81 1.73
CA ILE A 25 -12.53 -2.77 2.33
C ILE A 25 -12.60 -2.59 3.85
N THR A 26 -11.45 -2.48 4.51
CA THR A 26 -11.38 -2.36 5.98
C THR A 26 -11.87 -1.00 6.47
N LEU A 27 -11.64 0.10 5.75
CA LEU A 27 -12.22 1.40 6.09
C LEU A 27 -13.74 1.38 5.93
N TYR A 28 -14.25 0.84 4.82
CA TYR A 28 -15.71 0.70 4.60
C TYR A 28 -16.36 -0.14 5.70
N ALA A 29 -15.84 -1.34 5.96
CA ALA A 29 -16.32 -2.20 7.03
C ALA A 29 -16.14 -1.54 8.41
N GLY A 30 -15.04 -0.83 8.62
CA GLY A 30 -14.71 -0.12 9.84
C GLY A 30 -15.74 0.94 10.18
N PHE A 31 -16.07 1.83 9.25
CA PHE A 31 -17.11 2.84 9.46
C PHE A 31 -18.48 2.22 9.76
N ASN A 32 -18.81 1.07 9.16
CA ASN A 32 -20.04 0.34 9.52
C ASN A 32 -20.00 -0.25 10.94
N ASN A 33 -18.86 -0.78 11.37
CA ASN A 33 -18.67 -1.34 12.72
C ASN A 33 -18.70 -0.26 13.82
N VAL A 34 -18.26 0.97 13.53
CA VAL A 34 -18.37 2.09 14.47
C VAL A 34 -19.82 2.35 14.88
N ARG A 35 -20.78 2.15 13.97
CA ARG A 35 -22.22 2.27 14.28
C ARG A 35 -22.71 1.23 15.28
N HIS A 36 -21.95 0.14 15.45
CA HIS A 36 -22.20 -0.95 16.37
C HIS A 36 -21.25 -0.90 17.60
N GLY A 37 -20.51 0.21 17.78
CA GLY A 37 -19.62 0.44 18.92
C GLY A 37 -18.21 -0.16 18.80
N SER A 38 -17.86 -0.75 17.65
CA SER A 38 -16.54 -1.37 17.44
C SER A 38 -15.66 -0.54 16.50
N HIS A 39 -14.48 -0.15 17.00
CA HIS A 39 -13.50 0.65 16.25
C HIS A 39 -12.34 -0.16 15.66
N THR A 40 -12.22 -1.45 16.02
CA THR A 40 -11.06 -2.28 15.69
C THR A 40 -10.77 -2.32 14.19
N VAL A 41 -11.80 -2.58 13.37
CA VAL A 41 -11.65 -2.70 11.91
C VAL A 41 -11.28 -1.35 11.28
N LEU A 42 -11.81 -0.26 11.82
CA LEU A 42 -11.47 1.09 11.38
C LEU A 42 -10.00 1.43 11.68
N ILE A 43 -9.51 1.09 12.88
CA ILE A 43 -8.11 1.29 13.27
C ILE A 43 -7.17 0.52 12.34
N ILE A 44 -7.50 -0.73 11.99
CA ILE A 44 -6.73 -1.52 11.01
C ILE A 44 -6.69 -0.82 9.66
N GLY A 45 -7.84 -0.34 9.16
CA GLY A 45 -7.93 0.40 7.90
C GLY A 45 -7.07 1.67 7.89
N LEU A 46 -7.01 2.39 9.00
CA LEU A 46 -6.18 3.59 9.16
C LEU A 46 -4.68 3.27 9.22
N ILE A 47 -4.28 2.18 9.89
CA ILE A 47 -2.88 1.73 9.96
C ILE A 47 -2.36 1.28 8.58
N LEU A 48 -3.23 0.75 7.72
CA LEU A 48 -2.87 0.37 6.36
C LEU A 48 -2.47 1.59 5.50
N ILE A 49 -2.96 2.80 5.81
CA ILE A 49 -2.66 4.01 5.03
C ILE A 49 -1.15 4.32 5.01
N PRO A 50 -0.44 4.41 6.16
CA PRO A 50 1.03 4.53 6.16
C PRO A 50 1.74 3.43 5.36
N ALA A 51 1.26 2.18 5.43
CA ALA A 51 1.85 1.07 4.70
C ALA A 51 1.69 1.22 3.18
N ILE A 52 0.55 1.75 2.71
CA ILE A 52 0.31 2.10 1.30
C ILE A 52 1.37 3.10 0.82
N PHE A 53 1.58 4.21 1.56
CA PHE A 53 2.57 5.21 1.19
C PHE A 53 4.00 4.66 1.18
N PHE A 54 4.34 3.78 2.12
CA PHE A 54 5.64 3.12 2.15
C PHE A 54 5.86 2.23 0.91
N CYS A 55 4.88 1.40 0.55
CA CYS A 55 4.97 0.55 -0.63
C CYS A 55 5.04 1.37 -1.93
N ALA A 56 4.26 2.47 -2.02
CA ALA A 56 4.33 3.38 -3.15
C ALA A 56 5.74 3.99 -3.27
N TYR A 57 6.29 4.53 -2.18
CA TYR A 57 7.62 5.12 -2.16
C TYR A 57 8.69 4.11 -2.62
N LYS A 58 8.69 2.90 -2.05
CA LYS A 58 9.64 1.85 -2.44
C LYS A 58 9.49 1.43 -3.90
N GLY A 59 8.26 1.25 -4.37
CA GLY A 59 7.99 0.84 -5.75
C GLY A 59 8.43 1.88 -6.77
N PHE A 60 7.99 3.13 -6.61
CA PHE A 60 8.38 4.22 -7.51
C PHE A 60 9.88 4.49 -7.45
N LYS A 61 10.50 4.46 -6.26
CA LYS A 61 11.95 4.64 -6.12
C LYS A 61 12.72 3.57 -6.89
N SER A 62 12.40 2.28 -6.70
CA SER A 62 13.08 1.20 -7.42
C SER A 62 12.96 1.32 -8.94
N ILE A 63 11.80 1.76 -9.45
CA ILE A 63 11.61 1.97 -10.89
C ILE A 63 12.42 3.16 -11.39
N LEU A 64 12.38 4.30 -10.68
CA LEU A 64 13.13 5.49 -11.05
C LEU A 64 14.65 5.23 -11.01
N ASP A 65 15.14 4.56 -9.98
CA ASP A 65 16.54 4.16 -9.84
C ASP A 65 16.97 3.21 -10.98
N ALA A 66 16.06 2.34 -11.45
CA ALA A 66 16.33 1.45 -12.58
C ALA A 66 16.41 2.17 -13.94
N ILE A 67 15.58 3.20 -14.12
CA ILE A 67 15.49 3.99 -15.36
C ILE A 67 16.64 4.99 -15.44
N PHE A 68 16.90 5.71 -14.35
CA PHE A 68 17.85 6.81 -14.30
C PHE A 68 19.25 6.40 -13.80
N GLU A 69 19.48 5.10 -13.56
CA GLU A 69 20.76 4.53 -13.08
C GLU A 69 21.30 5.25 -11.83
N LYS A 70 20.39 5.58 -10.91
CA LYS A 70 20.71 6.13 -9.59
C LYS A 70 20.65 5.07 -8.49
#